data_AF-A0A3S0B078-F1
#
_entry.id   AF-A0A3S0B078-F1
#
_cell.length_a   1.000
_cell.length_b   1.000
_cell.length_c   1.000
_cell.angle_alpha   90.00
_cell.angle_beta   90.00
_cell.angle_gamma   90.00
#
_symmetry.space_group_name_H-M   'P 1'
#
loop_
_entity.id
_entity.type
_entity.pdbx_description
1 polymer ?
#
loop_
_entity_poly.entity_id
_entity_poly.type
_entity_poly.pdbx_seq_one_letter_code
_entity_poly.pdbx_strand_id
1 'polypeptide(L)'
;MLTGQYDATAALNGEELAFAKALDRSDFVAWWHRNPDRKSYSVRLVRGEHRNFFHPDFVVCLEHYPGDEPLIRLIETKENVKDAARKAQHVPSFYGKVLFLTKDQKRLRWVKEDGSLGNDVDLDDLQELRDWLRASRPLQELQA
;
A
#
# COMPACT_ATOMS: atom_id res chain seq x y z
N MET A 1 25.89 -5.72 -28.52
CA MET A 1 24.54 -5.57 -27.93
C MET A 1 24.69 -4.80 -26.63
N LEU A 2 24.28 -3.53 -26.59
CA LEU A 2 24.09 -2.83 -25.30
C LEU A 2 22.74 -3.28 -24.75
N THR A 3 22.74 -4.16 -23.75
CA THR A 3 21.59 -4.30 -22.85
C THR A 3 21.45 -2.97 -22.12
N GLY A 4 20.33 -2.25 -22.32
CA GLY A 4 20.04 -1.03 -21.59
C GLY A 4 20.18 -1.25 -20.09
N GLN A 5 20.68 -0.25 -19.37
CA GLN A 5 20.79 -0.29 -17.91
C GLN A 5 19.40 -0.61 -17.33
N TYR A 6 19.23 -1.78 -16.72
CA TYR A 6 17.95 -2.18 -16.14
C TYR A 6 17.54 -1.12 -15.11
N ASP A 7 16.34 -0.55 -15.26
CA ASP A 7 15.80 0.43 -14.34
C ASP A 7 15.48 -0.26 -13.01
N ALA A 8 16.40 -0.17 -12.05
CA ALA A 8 16.27 -0.77 -10.73
C ALA A 8 15.27 -0.03 -9.82
N THR A 9 14.51 0.93 -10.34
CA THR A 9 13.55 1.72 -9.55
C THR A 9 12.38 0.91 -9.01
N ALA A 10 12.15 -0.29 -9.54
CA ALA A 10 11.18 -1.25 -9.01
C ALA A 10 11.84 -2.36 -8.16
N ALA A 11 13.14 -2.26 -7.88
CA ALA A 11 13.83 -3.24 -7.05
C ALA A 11 13.25 -3.25 -5.64
N LEU A 12 12.88 -4.45 -5.19
CA LEU A 12 12.33 -4.68 -3.86
C LEU A 12 13.46 -5.00 -2.88
N ASN A 13 13.42 -4.43 -1.68
CA ASN A 13 14.23 -4.94 -0.58
C ASN A 13 13.70 -6.30 -0.09
N GLY A 14 14.40 -6.95 0.86
CA GLY A 14 14.06 -8.31 1.29
C GLY A 14 12.64 -8.44 1.87
N GLU A 15 12.19 -7.45 2.61
CA GLU A 15 10.87 -7.41 3.23
C GLU A 15 9.78 -7.06 2.21
N GLU A 16 10.03 -6.10 1.33
CA GLU A 16 9.14 -5.78 0.21
C GLU A 16 8.98 -6.96 -0.74
N LEU A 17 10.04 -7.74 -0.95
CA LEU A 17 10.00 -8.97 -1.72
C LEU A 17 9.18 -10.04 -1.00
N ALA A 18 9.28 -10.17 0.32
CA ALA A 18 8.45 -11.09 1.09
C ALA A 18 6.97 -10.70 1.02
N PHE A 19 6.67 -9.40 1.15
CA PHE A 19 5.32 -8.87 1.01
C PHE A 19 4.76 -9.05 -0.41
N ALA A 20 5.56 -8.75 -1.44
CA ALA A 20 5.22 -9.01 -2.84
C ALA A 20 4.86 -10.48 -3.09
N LYS A 21 5.65 -11.42 -2.56
CA LYS A 21 5.35 -12.85 -2.63
C LYS A 21 4.08 -13.23 -1.87
N ALA A 22 3.75 -12.54 -0.79
CA ALA A 22 2.48 -12.75 -0.09
C ALA A 22 1.29 -12.28 -0.93
N LEU A 23 1.42 -11.14 -1.62
CA LEU A 23 0.43 -10.65 -2.59
C LEU A 23 0.24 -11.62 -3.76
N ASP A 24 1.32 -12.14 -4.34
CA ASP A 24 1.28 -13.11 -5.45
C ASP A 24 0.53 -14.41 -5.08
N ARG A 25 0.60 -14.83 -3.81
CA ARG A 25 -0.04 -16.05 -3.30
C ARG A 25 -1.50 -15.84 -2.89
N SER A 26 -1.98 -14.61 -2.85
CA SER A 26 -3.30 -14.28 -2.30
C SER A 26 -4.38 -14.31 -3.37
N ASP A 27 -5.30 -15.28 -3.29
CA ASP A 27 -6.36 -15.48 -4.30
C ASP A 27 -7.28 -14.27 -4.51
N PHE A 28 -7.39 -13.38 -3.53
CA PHE A 28 -8.21 -12.17 -3.62
C PHE A 28 -7.50 -10.99 -4.29
N VAL A 29 -6.22 -11.11 -4.62
CA VAL A 29 -5.43 -10.07 -5.30
C VAL A 29 -5.46 -10.33 -6.80
N ALA A 30 -6.07 -9.43 -7.56
CA ALA A 30 -6.14 -9.54 -9.02
C ALA A 30 -4.81 -9.20 -9.68
N TRP A 31 -4.13 -8.15 -9.19
CA TRP A 31 -2.78 -7.76 -9.58
C TRP A 31 -2.19 -6.77 -8.58
N TRP A 32 -0.88 -6.62 -8.59
CA TRP A 32 -0.19 -5.58 -7.84
C TRP A 32 1.02 -5.07 -8.64
N HIS A 33 1.52 -3.91 -8.24
CA HIS A 33 2.74 -3.34 -8.79
C HIS A 33 3.45 -2.48 -7.74
N ARG A 34 4.78 -2.54 -7.75
CA ARG A 34 5.63 -1.65 -6.95
C ARG A 34 5.66 -0.26 -7.58
N ASN A 35 5.04 0.72 -6.94
CA ASN A 35 5.02 2.09 -7.41
C ASN A 35 6.46 2.65 -7.45
N PRO A 36 6.95 3.13 -8.60
CA PRO A 36 8.30 3.64 -8.72
C PRO A 36 8.45 4.93 -7.90
N ASP A 37 9.61 5.14 -7.28
CA ASP A 37 9.79 6.36 -6.50
C ASP A 37 9.96 7.60 -7.40
N ARG A 38 9.14 8.64 -7.13
CA ARG A 38 9.23 9.98 -7.72
C ARG A 38 9.30 10.06 -9.26
N LYS A 39 8.77 9.08 -9.98
CA LYS A 39 8.64 9.16 -11.45
C LYS A 39 7.38 9.92 -11.84
N SER A 40 7.37 10.48 -13.04
CA SER A 40 6.21 11.23 -13.57
C SER A 40 4.94 10.39 -13.68
N TYR A 41 5.12 9.07 -13.83
CA TYR A 41 4.05 8.08 -13.95
C TYR A 41 3.74 7.36 -12.63
N SER A 42 4.38 7.75 -11.53
CA SER A 42 4.10 7.17 -10.21
C SER A 42 2.78 7.66 -9.66
N VAL A 43 2.07 6.78 -8.96
CA VAL A 43 0.93 7.20 -8.13
C VAL A 43 1.45 8.13 -7.03
N ARG A 44 0.77 9.26 -6.85
CA ARG A 44 1.11 10.25 -5.83
C ARG A 44 -0.15 10.86 -5.23
N LEU A 45 -0.11 11.08 -3.93
CA LEU A 45 -1.18 11.70 -3.15
C LEU A 45 -0.73 13.05 -2.63
N VAL A 46 -1.68 13.98 -2.51
CA VAL A 46 -1.45 15.28 -1.87
C VAL A 46 -1.47 15.09 -0.35
N ARG A 47 -0.55 15.76 0.35
CA ARG A 47 -0.53 15.78 1.82
C ARG A 47 -1.38 16.94 2.34
N GLY A 48 -2.11 16.73 3.43
CA GLY A 48 -3.04 17.73 3.98
C GLY A 48 -2.40 19.09 4.36
N GLU A 49 -1.14 19.11 4.80
CA GLU A 49 -0.52 20.32 5.37
C GLU A 49 0.58 20.97 4.49
N HIS A 50 1.07 20.31 3.44
CA HIS A 50 2.19 20.82 2.62
C HIS A 50 1.98 20.56 1.12
N ARG A 51 2.58 21.40 0.26
CA ARG A 51 2.63 21.23 -1.22
C ARG A 51 3.42 19.99 -1.69
N ASN A 52 3.86 19.14 -0.78
CA ASN A 52 4.66 17.97 -1.10
C ASN A 52 3.78 16.76 -1.36
N PHE A 53 4.13 16.00 -2.38
CA PHE A 53 3.47 14.74 -2.71
C PHE A 53 3.99 13.60 -1.85
N PHE A 54 3.14 12.59 -1.69
CA PHE A 54 3.46 11.32 -1.09
C PHE A 54 3.29 10.21 -2.14
N HIS A 55 4.28 9.33 -2.29
CA HIS A 55 4.26 8.20 -3.22
C HIS A 55 4.17 6.91 -2.40
N PRO A 56 3.01 6.23 -2.36
CA PRO A 56 2.88 4.94 -1.70
C PRO A 56 3.75 3.90 -2.38
N ASP A 57 4.27 2.95 -1.63
CA ASP A 57 5.13 1.88 -2.16
C ASP A 57 4.45 0.89 -3.10
N PHE A 58 3.22 0.47 -2.81
CA PHE A 58 2.50 -0.53 -3.59
C PHE A 58 1.13 -0.02 -4.03
N VAL A 59 0.79 -0.37 -5.28
CA VAL A 59 -0.55 -0.29 -5.83
C VAL A 59 -1.08 -1.71 -5.96
N VAL A 60 -2.19 -2.01 -5.30
CA VAL A 60 -2.75 -3.36 -5.23
C VAL A 60 -4.20 -3.31 -5.69
N CYS A 61 -4.58 -4.15 -6.65
CA CYS A 61 -5.96 -4.32 -7.07
C CYS A 61 -6.50 -5.64 -6.52
N LEU A 62 -7.56 -5.58 -5.73
CA LEU A 62 -8.06 -6.74 -5.01
C LEU A 62 -9.56 -6.72 -4.77
N GLU A 63 -10.12 -7.91 -4.58
CA GLU A 63 -11.51 -8.12 -4.22
C GLU A 63 -11.70 -7.99 -2.70
N HIS A 64 -12.58 -7.09 -2.27
CA HIS A 64 -12.91 -6.97 -0.83
C HIS A 64 -13.79 -8.11 -0.33
N TYR A 65 -14.73 -8.59 -1.16
CA TYR A 65 -15.53 -9.80 -0.92
C TYR A 65 -15.38 -10.74 -2.12
N PRO A 66 -15.55 -12.07 -1.94
CA PRO A 66 -15.48 -13.00 -3.07
C PRO A 66 -16.47 -12.62 -4.18
N GLY A 67 -15.96 -12.38 -5.38
CA GLY A 67 -16.76 -12.02 -6.57
C GLY A 67 -17.13 -10.54 -6.67
N ASP A 68 -16.64 -9.67 -5.77
CA ASP A 68 -16.72 -8.22 -5.96
C ASP A 68 -15.86 -7.78 -7.14
N GLU A 69 -16.24 -6.69 -7.81
CA GLU A 69 -15.33 -6.02 -8.74
C GLU A 69 -14.07 -5.55 -7.96
N PRO A 70 -12.85 -5.92 -8.41
CA PRO A 70 -11.62 -5.53 -7.73
C PRO A 70 -11.44 -4.01 -7.68
N LEU A 71 -10.96 -3.51 -6.55
CA LEU A 71 -10.66 -2.09 -6.36
C LEU A 71 -9.17 -1.86 -6.13
N ILE A 72 -8.67 -0.75 -6.66
CA ILE A 72 -7.28 -0.33 -6.49
C ILE A 72 -7.09 0.33 -5.13
N ARG A 73 -6.14 -0.19 -4.35
CA ARG A 73 -5.74 0.25 -3.02
C ARG A 73 -4.25 0.55 -2.95
N LEU A 74 -3.86 1.35 -1.96
CA LEU A 74 -2.50 1.84 -1.78
C LEU A 74 -1.94 1.35 -0.45
N ILE A 75 -0.70 0.85 -0.48
CA ILE A 75 0.01 0.35 0.69
C ILE A 75 1.40 1.01 0.73
N GLU A 76 1.78 1.48 1.91
CA GLU A 76 3.09 2.06 2.22
C GLU A 76 3.83 1.15 3.19
N THR A 77 5.08 0.83 2.87
CA THR A 77 6.02 0.11 3.74
C THR A 77 7.10 1.07 4.22
N LYS A 78 6.99 1.55 5.45
CA LYS A 78 7.87 2.60 5.97
C LYS A 78 8.85 2.09 7.02
N GLU A 79 9.94 2.81 7.23
CA GLU A 79 10.82 2.60 8.39
C GLU A 79 10.55 3.60 9.53
N ASN A 80 9.87 4.74 9.25
CA ASN A 80 9.61 5.80 10.22
C ASN A 80 8.13 6.13 10.38
N VAL A 81 7.58 5.68 11.51
CA VAL A 81 6.17 5.77 11.91
C VAL A 81 5.66 7.20 12.15
N LYS A 82 6.53 8.15 12.54
CA LYS A 82 6.12 9.52 12.91
C LYS A 82 5.43 10.28 11.79
N ASP A 83 5.73 9.91 10.54
CA ASP A 83 5.21 10.58 9.36
C ASP A 83 4.04 9.80 8.72
N ALA A 84 3.69 8.62 9.25
CA ALA A 84 2.51 7.85 8.81
C ALA A 84 1.21 8.50 9.30
N ALA A 85 1.11 8.84 10.59
CA ALA A 85 -0.07 9.50 11.16
C ALA A 85 -0.47 10.79 10.41
N ARG A 86 0.52 11.60 10.01
CA ARG A 86 0.28 12.82 9.22
C ARG A 86 -0.21 12.54 7.79
N LYS A 87 0.26 11.46 7.15
CA LYS A 87 -0.15 11.08 5.79
C LYS A 87 -1.53 10.42 5.79
N ALA A 88 -1.88 9.70 6.86
CA ALA A 88 -3.16 9.00 7.01
C ALA A 88 -4.37 9.95 7.18
N GLN A 89 -4.14 11.23 7.51
CA GLN A 89 -5.22 12.22 7.67
C GLN A 89 -5.99 12.50 6.38
N HIS A 90 -5.36 12.34 5.21
CA HIS A 90 -6.04 12.51 3.93
C HIS A 90 -6.46 11.16 3.36
N VAL A 91 -7.75 11.03 3.05
CA VAL A 91 -8.33 9.83 2.45
C VAL A 91 -8.74 10.15 1.01
N PRO A 92 -7.99 9.71 -0.01
CA PRO A 92 -8.37 9.89 -1.40
C PRO A 92 -9.70 9.22 -1.70
N SER A 93 -10.62 9.92 -2.38
CA SER A 93 -11.93 9.39 -2.75
C SER A 93 -11.84 8.17 -3.66
N PHE A 94 -10.83 8.08 -4.54
CA PHE A 94 -10.65 6.96 -5.45
C PHE A 94 -10.03 5.72 -4.78
N TYR A 95 -9.00 5.92 -3.95
CA TYR A 95 -8.21 4.81 -3.39
C TYR A 95 -8.63 4.39 -1.98
N GLY A 96 -9.44 5.19 -1.28
CA GLY A 96 -9.73 4.99 0.15
C GLY A 96 -8.49 5.22 1.02
N LYS A 97 -8.51 4.70 2.26
CA LYS A 97 -7.36 4.88 3.17
C LYS A 97 -6.14 4.12 2.65
N VAL A 98 -4.96 4.74 2.81
CA VAL A 98 -3.67 4.10 2.56
C VAL A 98 -3.32 3.23 3.76
N LEU A 99 -2.99 1.96 3.53
CA LEU A 99 -2.48 1.08 4.57
C LEU A 99 -1.00 1.38 4.82
N PHE A 100 -0.64 1.62 6.07
CA PHE A 100 0.76 1.81 6.48
C PHE A 100 1.25 0.59 7.23
N LEU A 101 2.35 0.04 6.76
CA LEU A 101 3.11 -1.02 7.39
C LEU A 101 4.49 -0.46 7.76
N THR A 102 5.07 -0.97 8.84
CA THR A 102 6.45 -0.65 9.18
C THR A 102 7.27 -1.88 9.42
N LYS A 103 8.56 -1.79 9.10
CA LYS A 103 9.53 -2.78 9.55
C LYS A 103 9.79 -2.60 11.04
N ASP A 104 9.67 -3.69 11.79
CA ASP A 104 10.15 -3.82 13.16
C ASP A 104 11.02 -5.07 13.22
N GLN A 105 12.34 -4.86 13.31
CA GLN A 105 13.35 -5.92 13.21
C GLN A 105 13.22 -6.73 11.89
N LYS A 106 12.73 -7.96 11.96
CA LYS A 106 12.55 -8.88 10.82
C LYS A 106 11.08 -9.12 10.46
N ARG A 107 10.15 -8.34 11.02
CA ARG A 107 8.71 -8.50 10.82
C ARG A 107 8.10 -7.22 10.27
N LEU A 108 7.08 -7.36 9.42
CA LEU A 108 6.20 -6.26 9.06
C LEU A 108 5.14 -6.13 10.13
N ARG A 109 4.87 -4.89 10.56
CA ARG A 109 3.86 -4.59 11.58
C ARG A 109 2.91 -3.53 11.07
N TRP A 110 1.68 -3.63 11.55
CA TRP A 110 0.64 -2.64 11.29
C TRP A 110 1.03 -1.28 11.89
N VAL A 111 0.77 -0.21 11.17
CA VAL A 111 0.86 1.16 11.71
C VAL A 111 -0.57 1.69 11.89
N LYS A 112 -0.91 2.03 13.13
CA LYS A 112 -2.23 2.58 13.47
C LYS A 112 -2.30 4.07 13.10
N GLU A 113 -3.51 4.61 13.10
CA GLU A 113 -3.76 6.02 12.73
C GLU A 113 -3.07 7.03 13.67
N ASP A 114 -2.91 6.67 14.95
CA ASP A 114 -2.17 7.47 15.93
C ASP A 114 -0.64 7.36 15.78
N GLY A 115 -0.16 6.56 14.83
CA GLY A 115 1.25 6.29 14.57
C GLY A 115 1.88 5.23 15.48
N SER A 116 1.10 4.59 16.36
CA SER A 116 1.57 3.46 17.16
C SER A 116 1.63 2.16 16.35
N LEU A 117 2.39 1.18 16.86
CA LEU A 117 2.53 -0.13 16.23
C LEU A 117 1.39 -1.07 16.64
N GLY A 118 0.84 -1.79 15.67
CA GLY A 118 -0.11 -2.87 15.87
C GLY A 118 0.57 -4.24 15.92
N ASN A 119 -0.18 -5.27 15.56
CA ASN A 119 0.32 -6.64 15.51
C ASN A 119 1.30 -6.84 14.33
N ASP A 120 1.90 -8.01 14.28
CA ASP A 120 2.67 -8.43 13.11
C ASP A 120 1.71 -8.75 11.96
N VAL A 121 2.13 -8.47 10.73
CA VAL A 121 1.41 -8.89 9.52
C VAL A 121 1.76 -10.35 9.26
N ASP A 122 0.74 -11.20 9.19
CA ASP A 122 0.90 -12.58 8.73
C ASP A 122 1.10 -12.59 7.21
N LEU A 123 2.32 -12.89 6.75
CA LEU A 123 2.64 -12.94 5.33
C LEU A 123 2.26 -14.26 4.66
N ASP A 124 1.84 -15.26 5.42
CA ASP A 124 1.31 -16.52 4.91
C ASP A 124 -0.22 -16.48 4.78
N ASP A 125 -0.90 -15.61 5.54
CA ASP A 125 -2.33 -15.31 5.37
C ASP A 125 -2.65 -13.80 5.46
N LEU A 126 -2.97 -13.20 4.31
CA LEU A 126 -3.33 -11.79 4.20
C LEU A 126 -4.82 -11.48 4.48
N GLN A 127 -5.60 -12.37 5.11
CA GLN A 127 -7.01 -12.08 5.43
C GLN A 127 -7.16 -10.81 6.29
N GLU A 128 -6.35 -10.60 7.32
CA GLU A 128 -6.45 -9.38 8.14
C GLU A 128 -6.20 -8.10 7.31
N LEU A 129 -5.28 -8.19 6.35
CA LEU A 129 -5.02 -7.12 5.38
C LEU A 129 -6.24 -6.84 4.51
N ARG A 130 -6.87 -7.90 3.98
CA ARG A 130 -8.10 -7.79 3.18
C ARG A 130 -9.23 -7.17 3.99
N ASP A 131 -9.40 -7.57 5.24
CA ASP A 131 -10.45 -7.08 6.14
C ASP A 131 -10.26 -5.60 6.48
N TRP A 132 -9.03 -5.18 6.75
CA TRP A 132 -8.72 -3.78 6.99
C TRP A 132 -9.02 -2.92 5.76
N LEU A 133 -8.62 -3.39 4.57
CA LEU A 133 -8.93 -2.71 3.33
C LEU A 133 -10.45 -2.67 3.09
N ARG A 134 -11.17 -3.75 3.38
CA ARG A 134 -12.64 -3.79 3.29
C ARG A 134 -13.30 -2.75 4.18
N ALA A 135 -12.86 -2.63 5.44
CA ALA A 135 -13.40 -1.66 6.40
C ALA A 135 -13.08 -0.20 6.01
N SER A 136 -12.08 0.01 5.15
CA SER A 136 -11.62 1.34 4.72
C SER A 136 -11.84 1.61 3.23
N ARG A 137 -12.80 0.90 2.61
CA ARG A 137 -13.18 1.11 1.21
C ARG A 137 -13.55 2.58 0.97
N PRO A 138 -13.20 3.14 -0.19
CA PRO A 138 -13.69 4.47 -0.57
C PRO A 138 -15.22 4.43 -0.62
N LEU A 139 -15.86 5.44 -0.01
CA LEU A 139 -17.28 5.67 -0.21
C LEU A 139 -17.44 6.16 -1.66
N GLN A 140 -18.09 5.37 -2.50
CA GLN A 140 -18.55 5.87 -3.80
C GLN A 140 -19.62 6.92 -3.51
N GLU A 141 -19.27 8.19 -3.58
CA GLU A 141 -20.28 9.21 -3.83
C GLU A 141 -20.87 8.87 -5.21
N LEU A 142 -22.12 8.41 -5.22
CA LEU A 142 -22.94 8.38 -6.41
C LEU A 142 -22.99 9.82 -6.93
N GLN A 143 -22.11 10.16 -7.87
CA GLN A 143 -22.28 11.37 -8.66
C GLN A 143 -23.51 11.13 -9.53
N ALA A 144 -24.60 11.75 -9.11
CA ALA A 144 -25.85 11.88 -9.86
C ALA A 144 -25.63 12.65 -11.17
#